data_AF-A0A2E8JRA2-F1
#
_entry.id   AF-A0A2E8JRA2-F1
#
_cell.length_a   1.000
_cell.length_b   1.000
_cell.length_c   1.000
_cell.angle_alpha   90.00
_cell.angle_beta   90.00
_cell.angle_gamma   90.00
#
_symmetry.space_group_name_H-M   'P 1'
#
loop_
_entity.id
_entity.type
_entity.pdbx_description
1 polymer ?
#
loop_
_entity_poly.entity_id
_entity_poly.type
_entity_poly.pdbx_seq_one_letter_code
_entity_poly.pdbx_strand_id
1 'polypeptide(L)'
;MVDTVNAAYSEATHLTADELEEIAALRRFYPELKEVHAYAALQSFSDYHSVELGIRSTGVYEREQEFLFYLIGKATASAEVKYSIAAHGERVAYFLIKGEKMPIAIEKASRCTAYDRELSRLCSNLAKACLFLKEDAQSTAQKGSPVSTIGDLFREGRKYNVKPYVYDSATGERLKNA
;
A
#
# COMPACT_ATOMS: atom_id res chain seq x y z
N MET A 1 -22.75 3.29 -8.76
CA MET A 1 -21.59 2.90 -7.92
C MET A 1 -22.07 2.31 -6.61
N VAL A 2 -22.87 3.05 -5.82
CA VAL A 2 -23.49 2.54 -4.58
C VAL A 2 -24.36 1.30 -4.85
N ASP A 3 -25.19 1.31 -5.90
CA ASP A 3 -26.03 0.15 -6.25
C ASP A 3 -25.23 -1.10 -6.62
N THR A 4 -24.09 -0.91 -7.29
CA THR A 4 -23.19 -2.00 -7.72
C THR A 4 -22.45 -2.61 -6.52
N VAL A 5 -22.01 -1.77 -5.58
CA VAL A 5 -21.38 -2.21 -4.32
C VAL A 5 -22.42 -2.90 -3.44
N ASN A 6 -23.60 -2.32 -3.28
CA ASN A 6 -24.66 -2.90 -2.46
C ASN A 6 -25.15 -4.25 -3.02
N ALA A 7 -25.20 -4.42 -4.34
CA ALA A 7 -25.53 -5.70 -4.97
C ALA A 7 -24.43 -6.76 -4.81
N ALA A 8 -23.15 -6.37 -4.80
CA ALA A 8 -22.03 -7.30 -4.60
C ALA A 8 -21.95 -7.84 -3.16
N TYR A 9 -22.44 -7.06 -2.18
CA TYR A 9 -22.36 -7.41 -0.76
C TYR A 9 -23.70 -7.76 -0.12
N SER A 10 -24.80 -7.79 -0.87
CA SER A 10 -26.13 -8.17 -0.35
C SER A 10 -26.22 -9.62 0.13
N GLU A 11 -25.26 -10.47 -0.23
CA GLU A 11 -25.18 -11.87 0.21
C GLU A 11 -24.36 -12.05 1.50
N ALA A 12 -23.57 -11.05 1.93
CA ALA A 12 -22.77 -11.09 3.16
C ALA A 12 -23.69 -10.94 4.38
N THR A 13 -24.17 -12.07 4.91
CA THR A 13 -25.46 -12.08 5.62
C THR A 13 -25.42 -11.92 7.13
N HIS A 14 -24.27 -11.86 7.80
CA HIS A 14 -24.27 -11.62 9.26
C HIS A 14 -23.07 -10.77 9.70
N LEU A 15 -23.36 -9.52 10.08
CA LEU A 15 -22.44 -8.69 10.87
C LEU A 15 -22.54 -9.10 12.33
N THR A 16 -21.40 -9.15 13.00
CA THR A 16 -21.30 -9.32 14.45
C THR A 16 -21.79 -8.08 15.19
N ALA A 17 -22.04 -8.20 16.51
CA ALA A 17 -22.44 -7.06 17.34
C ALA A 17 -21.36 -5.95 17.33
N ASP A 18 -20.09 -6.34 17.39
CA ASP A 18 -18.94 -5.43 17.36
C ASP A 18 -18.88 -4.68 16.00
N GLU A 19 -19.07 -5.37 14.88
CA GLU A 19 -19.11 -4.73 13.55
C GLU A 19 -20.29 -3.77 13.37
N LEU A 20 -21.43 -4.02 14.05
CA LEU A 20 -22.57 -3.10 14.06
C LEU A 20 -22.27 -1.82 14.84
N GLU A 21 -21.50 -1.92 15.93
CA GLU A 21 -21.02 -0.74 16.66
C GLU A 21 -19.98 0.02 15.86
N GLU A 22 -19.04 -0.68 15.21
CA GLU A 22 -18.02 -0.08 14.36
C GLU A 22 -18.62 0.66 13.16
N ILE A 23 -19.62 0.09 12.46
CA ILE A 23 -20.27 0.80 11.34
C ILE A 23 -21.07 2.01 11.83
N ALA A 24 -21.67 1.94 13.02
CA ALA A 24 -22.36 3.07 13.62
C ALA A 24 -21.37 4.21 13.94
N ALA A 25 -20.21 3.87 14.50
CA ALA A 25 -19.12 4.82 14.73
C ALA A 25 -18.59 5.40 13.41
N LEU A 26 -18.34 4.56 12.40
CA LEU A 26 -17.88 4.99 11.08
C LEU A 26 -18.86 5.97 10.44
N ARG A 27 -20.16 5.66 10.41
CA ARG A 27 -21.19 6.54 9.84
C ARG A 27 -21.40 7.83 10.63
N ARG A 28 -21.03 7.87 11.91
CA ARG A 28 -21.02 9.11 12.70
C ARG A 28 -19.93 10.06 12.20
N PHE A 29 -18.76 9.56 11.85
CA PHE A 29 -17.65 10.36 11.32
C PHE A 29 -17.76 10.63 9.80
N TYR A 30 -18.40 9.71 9.07
CA TYR A 30 -18.61 9.77 7.62
C TYR A 30 -20.10 9.61 7.28
N PRO A 31 -20.91 10.66 7.48
CA PRO A 31 -22.34 10.61 7.16
C PRO A 31 -22.62 10.31 5.68
N GLU A 32 -21.65 10.56 4.80
CA GLU A 32 -21.70 10.27 3.37
C GLU A 32 -21.81 8.76 3.07
N LEU A 33 -21.47 7.89 4.03
CA LEU A 33 -21.52 6.43 3.90
C LEU A 33 -22.85 5.81 4.35
N LYS A 34 -23.87 6.63 4.65
CA LYS A 34 -25.16 6.14 5.14
C LYS A 34 -25.84 5.17 4.15
N GLU A 35 -25.69 5.41 2.85
CA GLU A 35 -26.31 4.62 1.78
C GLU A 35 -25.43 3.45 1.31
N VAL A 36 -24.18 3.39 1.75
CA VAL A 36 -23.24 2.32 1.42
C VAL A 36 -23.51 1.12 2.33
N HIS A 37 -23.51 -0.09 1.76
CA HIS A 37 -23.66 -1.34 2.52
C HIS A 37 -22.64 -1.42 3.66
N ALA A 38 -23.10 -1.84 4.84
CA ALA A 38 -22.34 -1.78 6.08
C ALA A 38 -21.01 -2.56 5.98
N TYR A 39 -21.05 -3.78 5.44
CA TYR A 39 -19.85 -4.59 5.23
C TYR A 39 -18.87 -3.95 4.24
N ALA A 40 -19.38 -3.31 3.18
CA ALA A 40 -18.53 -2.67 2.17
C ALA A 40 -17.79 -1.46 2.74
N ALA A 41 -18.45 -0.71 3.62
CA ALA A 41 -17.84 0.43 4.31
C ALA A 41 -16.76 -0.02 5.31
N LEU A 42 -17.05 -1.03 6.14
CA LEU A 42 -16.07 -1.61 7.07
C LEU A 42 -14.86 -2.19 6.33
N GLN A 43 -15.10 -2.99 5.28
CA GLN A 43 -14.03 -3.56 4.48
C GLN A 43 -13.18 -2.47 3.83
N SER A 44 -13.81 -1.42 3.27
CA SER A 44 -13.06 -0.34 2.64
C SER A 44 -12.23 0.46 3.64
N PHE A 45 -12.70 0.62 4.88
CA PHE A 45 -11.95 1.27 5.95
C PHE A 45 -10.75 0.43 6.41
N SER A 46 -10.97 -0.88 6.58
CA SER A 46 -9.89 -1.85 6.86
C SER A 46 -8.85 -1.90 5.73
N ASP A 47 -9.31 -1.90 4.47
CA ASP A 47 -8.43 -1.86 3.30
C ASP A 47 -7.60 -0.58 3.29
N TYR A 48 -8.20 0.58 3.59
CA TYR A 48 -7.50 1.85 3.69
C TYR A 48 -6.38 1.82 4.74
N HIS A 49 -6.65 1.38 5.97
CA HIS A 49 -5.63 1.25 7.01
C HIS A 49 -4.50 0.29 6.60
N SER A 50 -4.85 -0.84 5.98
CA SER A 50 -3.84 -1.82 5.57
C SER A 50 -2.98 -1.38 4.39
N VAL A 51 -3.57 -0.70 3.40
CA VAL A 51 -2.91 -0.32 2.14
C VAL A 51 -2.16 1.01 2.25
N GLU A 52 -2.76 2.02 2.87
CA GLU A 52 -2.16 3.36 2.93
C GLU A 52 -1.30 3.55 4.18
N LEU A 53 -1.73 3.04 5.34
CA LEU A 53 -0.99 3.22 6.59
C LEU A 53 -0.06 2.04 6.91
N GLY A 54 -0.26 0.88 6.28
CA GLY A 54 0.49 -0.34 6.58
C GLY A 54 0.20 -0.89 7.98
N ILE A 55 -0.92 -0.47 8.60
CA ILE A 55 -1.32 -0.85 9.95
C ILE A 55 -2.58 -1.71 9.86
N ARG A 56 -2.62 -2.81 10.62
CA ARG A 56 -3.88 -3.52 10.89
C ARG A 56 -4.61 -2.80 12.03
N SER A 57 -5.23 -1.66 11.74
CA SER A 57 -6.07 -0.94 12.70
C SER A 57 -7.54 -1.18 12.38
N THR A 58 -8.33 -1.51 13.39
CA THR A 58 -9.77 -1.79 13.27
C THR A 58 -10.65 -0.68 13.85
N GLY A 59 -10.07 0.34 14.50
CA GLY A 59 -10.82 1.37 15.20
C GLY A 59 -10.98 2.67 14.40
N VAL A 60 -12.21 3.21 14.35
CA VAL A 60 -12.49 4.58 13.89
C VAL A 60 -12.53 5.50 15.11
N TYR A 61 -11.45 6.22 15.38
CA TYR A 61 -11.38 7.13 16.53
C TYR A 61 -11.74 8.58 16.16
N GLU A 62 -11.52 8.95 14.89
CA GLU A 62 -11.79 10.28 14.35
C GLU A 62 -12.06 10.24 12.84
N ARG A 63 -12.36 11.40 12.26
CA ARG A 63 -12.55 11.56 10.82
C ARG A 63 -11.20 11.79 10.14
N GLU A 64 -10.81 10.83 9.31
CA GLU A 64 -9.63 10.86 8.45
C GLU A 64 -10.05 11.28 7.03
N GLN A 65 -9.63 12.47 6.59
CA GLN A 65 -9.99 12.97 5.26
C GLN A 65 -9.41 12.09 4.14
N GLU A 66 -8.24 11.51 4.39
CA GLU A 66 -7.53 10.61 3.49
C GLU A 66 -8.37 9.35 3.16
N PHE A 67 -9.24 8.90 4.07
CA PHE A 67 -10.14 7.79 3.79
C PHE A 67 -11.14 8.12 2.68
N LEU A 68 -11.68 9.34 2.63
CA LEU A 68 -12.60 9.74 1.56
C LEU A 68 -11.87 9.81 0.21
N PHE A 69 -10.64 10.32 0.20
CA PHE A 69 -9.81 10.28 -1.01
C PHE A 69 -9.46 8.85 -1.41
N TYR A 70 -9.19 7.96 -0.46
CA TYR A 70 -9.00 6.55 -0.72
C TYR A 70 -10.22 5.91 -1.40
N LEU A 71 -11.44 6.19 -0.94
CA LEU A 71 -12.66 5.67 -1.56
C LEU A 71 -12.83 6.18 -3.00
N ILE A 72 -12.59 7.47 -3.24
CA ILE A 72 -12.62 8.04 -4.60
C ILE A 72 -11.56 7.36 -5.46
N GLY A 73 -10.33 7.24 -4.94
CA GLY A 73 -9.23 6.60 -5.63
C GLY A 73 -9.53 5.15 -5.98
N LYS A 74 -10.09 4.36 -5.05
CA LYS A 74 -10.48 2.96 -5.27
C LYS A 74 -11.54 2.83 -6.36
N ALA A 75 -12.44 3.80 -6.46
CA ALA A 75 -13.48 3.83 -7.48
C ALA A 75 -12.97 4.25 -8.88
N THR A 76 -11.92 5.05 -8.95
CA THR A 76 -11.46 5.65 -10.21
C THR A 76 -10.12 5.15 -10.72
N ALA A 77 -9.32 4.54 -9.85
CA ALA A 77 -8.02 4.00 -10.18
C ALA A 77 -8.14 2.83 -11.16
N SER A 78 -7.30 2.85 -12.20
CA SER A 78 -7.04 1.65 -12.99
C SER A 78 -6.08 0.71 -12.23
N ALA A 79 -6.00 -0.55 -12.66
CA ALA A 79 -5.08 -1.54 -12.09
C ALA A 79 -3.59 -1.11 -12.13
N GLU A 80 -3.25 -0.07 -12.89
CA GLU A 80 -1.90 0.46 -13.02
C GLU A 80 -1.52 1.47 -11.91
N VAL A 81 -2.51 1.98 -11.17
CA VAL A 81 -2.28 2.88 -10.02
C VAL A 81 -1.86 2.05 -8.81
N LYS A 82 -0.57 1.71 -8.76
CA LYS A 82 0.07 1.06 -7.60
C LYS A 82 0.68 2.05 -6.59
N TYR A 83 0.67 3.34 -6.94
CA TYR A 83 1.05 4.43 -6.04
C TYR A 83 -0.19 4.85 -5.24
N SER A 84 0.00 5.33 -3.98
CA SER A 84 -1.05 5.71 -3.02
C SER A 84 -2.41 6.02 -3.69
N ILE A 85 -3.38 5.14 -3.43
CA ILE A 85 -4.75 5.20 -3.97
C ILE A 85 -5.42 6.48 -3.46
N ALA A 86 -5.18 6.82 -2.19
CA ALA A 86 -5.64 8.08 -1.60
C ALA A 86 -5.12 9.30 -2.38
N ALA A 87 -3.83 9.36 -2.69
CA ALA A 87 -3.27 10.47 -3.47
C ALA A 87 -3.87 10.55 -4.89
N HIS A 88 -4.22 9.43 -5.52
CA HIS A 88 -4.93 9.48 -6.81
C HIS A 88 -6.34 10.05 -6.65
N GLY A 89 -7.09 9.59 -5.64
CA GLY A 89 -8.43 10.09 -5.37
C GLY A 89 -8.48 11.56 -4.96
N GLU A 90 -7.47 12.06 -4.25
CA GLU A 90 -7.31 13.48 -3.94
C GLU A 90 -7.21 14.32 -5.23
N ARG A 91 -6.40 13.87 -6.20
CA ARG A 91 -6.26 14.56 -7.49
C ARG A 91 -7.56 14.54 -8.28
N VAL A 92 -8.30 13.43 -8.25
CA VAL A 92 -9.63 13.35 -8.88
C VAL A 92 -10.58 14.35 -8.22
N ALA A 93 -10.65 14.37 -6.89
CA ALA A 93 -11.47 15.30 -6.13
C ALA A 93 -11.11 16.76 -6.46
N TYR A 94 -9.82 17.09 -6.57
CA TYR A 94 -9.35 18.40 -6.99
C TYR A 94 -9.94 18.82 -8.34
N PHE A 95 -9.84 17.98 -9.37
CA PHE A 95 -10.36 18.32 -10.70
C PHE A 95 -11.89 18.42 -10.72
N LEU A 96 -12.60 17.58 -9.96
CA LEU A 96 -14.05 17.68 -9.79
C LEU A 96 -14.45 19.02 -9.15
N ILE A 97 -13.75 19.44 -8.10
CA ILE A 97 -13.97 20.75 -7.43
C ILE A 97 -13.71 21.91 -8.39
N LYS A 98 -12.79 21.75 -9.35
CA LYS A 98 -12.54 22.73 -10.43
C LYS A 98 -13.60 22.74 -11.54
N GLY A 99 -14.63 21.91 -11.43
CA GLY A 99 -15.73 21.84 -12.40
C GLY A 99 -15.47 20.92 -13.59
N GLU A 100 -14.41 20.11 -13.55
CA GLU A 100 -14.18 19.08 -14.56
C GLU A 100 -15.23 17.98 -14.46
N LYS A 101 -15.62 17.42 -15.61
CA LYS A 101 -16.50 16.24 -15.63
C LYS A 101 -15.72 15.01 -15.16
N MET A 102 -16.42 14.06 -14.55
CA MET A 102 -15.83 12.84 -13.99
C MET A 102 -14.82 12.13 -14.93
N PRO A 103 -15.13 11.86 -16.22
CA PRO A 103 -14.15 11.20 -17.09
C PRO A 103 -12.85 12.01 -17.29
N ILE A 104 -12.98 13.33 -17.40
CA ILE A 104 -11.83 14.24 -17.60
C ILE A 104 -11.01 14.36 -16.31
N ALA A 105 -11.68 14.44 -15.15
CA ALA A 105 -11.02 14.47 -13.85
C ALA A 105 -10.17 13.20 -13.63
N ILE A 106 -10.72 12.03 -13.95
CA ILE A 106 -10.02 10.74 -13.85
C ILE A 106 -8.80 10.70 -14.80
N GLU A 107 -8.97 11.13 -16.05
CA GLU A 107 -7.87 11.17 -17.03
C GLU A 107 -6.73 12.09 -16.56
N LYS A 108 -7.07 13.31 -16.12
CA LYS A 108 -6.09 14.29 -15.63
C LYS A 108 -5.37 13.78 -14.38
N ALA A 109 -6.11 13.23 -13.42
CA ALA A 109 -5.52 12.64 -12.21
C ALA A 109 -4.57 11.48 -12.54
N SER A 110 -4.95 10.61 -13.47
CA SER A 110 -4.12 9.49 -13.92
C SER A 110 -2.80 9.96 -14.55
N ARG A 111 -2.86 11.02 -15.36
CA ARG A 111 -1.65 11.64 -15.94
C ARG A 111 -0.72 12.22 -14.88
N CYS A 112 -1.28 12.89 -13.86
CA CYS A 112 -0.49 13.38 -12.72
C CYS A 112 0.17 12.22 -11.97
N THR A 113 -0.56 11.15 -11.67
CA THR A 113 -0.01 9.95 -11.02
C THR A 113 1.12 9.32 -11.84
N ALA A 114 0.96 9.21 -13.16
CA ALA A 114 2.00 8.68 -14.04
C ALA A 114 3.25 9.57 -14.06
N TYR A 115 3.08 10.89 -14.08
CA TYR A 115 4.19 11.84 -14.03
C TYR A 115 4.98 11.73 -12.71
N ASP A 116 4.30 11.70 -11.58
CA ASP A 116 4.94 11.59 -10.26
C ASP A 116 5.70 10.27 -10.10
N ARG A 117 5.16 9.17 -10.66
CA ARG A 117 5.85 7.89 -10.71
C ARG A 117 7.15 7.97 -11.52
N GLU A 118 7.10 8.55 -12.71
CA GLU A 118 8.30 8.69 -13.55
C GLU A 118 9.34 9.62 -12.94
N LEU A 119 8.91 10.72 -12.30
CA LEU A 119 9.79 11.62 -11.57
C LEU A 119 10.44 10.92 -10.37
N SER A 120 9.67 10.18 -9.57
CA SER A 120 10.19 9.40 -8.44
C SER A 120 11.21 8.34 -8.89
N ARG A 121 10.94 7.68 -10.03
CA ARG A 121 11.85 6.72 -10.65
C ARG A 121 13.16 7.39 -11.10
N LEU A 122 13.07 8.55 -11.73
CA LEU A 122 14.23 9.33 -12.15
C LEU A 122 15.08 9.74 -10.95
N CYS A 123 14.47 10.31 -9.90
CA CYS A 123 15.16 10.68 -8.67
C CYS A 123 15.85 9.47 -8.01
N SER A 124 15.18 8.32 -7.96
CA SER A 124 15.76 7.08 -7.43
C SER A 124 16.96 6.62 -8.25
N ASN A 125 16.89 6.72 -9.58
CA ASN A 125 18.01 6.35 -10.46
C ASN A 125 19.19 7.31 -10.31
N LEU A 126 18.93 8.62 -10.20
CA LEU A 126 19.95 9.62 -9.93
C LEU A 126 20.63 9.37 -8.58
N ALA A 127 19.87 9.10 -7.52
CA ALA A 127 20.43 8.78 -6.21
C ALA A 127 21.35 7.55 -6.28
N LYS A 128 20.93 6.48 -6.96
CA LYS A 128 21.76 5.27 -7.18
C LYS A 128 23.03 5.58 -7.97
N ALA A 129 22.94 6.38 -9.03
CA ALA A 129 24.09 6.77 -9.84
C ALA A 129 25.08 7.62 -9.03
N CYS A 130 24.59 8.59 -8.25
CA CYS A 130 25.43 9.40 -7.37
C CYS A 130 26.15 8.56 -6.29
N LEU A 131 25.45 7.59 -5.69
CA LEU A 131 26.05 6.67 -4.72
C LEU A 131 27.14 5.82 -5.38
N PHE A 132 26.87 5.25 -6.55
CA PHE A 132 27.84 4.48 -7.31
C PHE A 132 29.10 5.30 -7.63
N LEU A 133 28.94 6.52 -8.16
CA LEU A 133 30.07 7.40 -8.49
C LEU A 133 30.89 7.78 -7.25
N LYS A 134 30.23 7.99 -6.11
CA LYS A 134 30.91 8.27 -4.84
C LYS A 134 31.75 7.07 -4.39
N GLU A 135 31.20 5.86 -4.47
CA GLU A 135 31.92 4.63 -4.12
C GLU A 135 33.12 4.39 -5.06
N ASP A 136 32.92 4.56 -6.37
CA ASP A 136 33.98 4.38 -7.38
C ASP A 136 35.12 5.41 -7.19
N ALA A 137 34.79 6.67 -6.89
CA ALA A 137 35.77 7.73 -6.61
C ALA A 137 36.59 7.48 -5.34
N GLN A 138 36.05 6.72 -4.37
CA GLN A 138 36.78 6.30 -3.16
C GLN A 138 37.63 5.04 -3.38
N SER A 139 37.43 4.33 -4.49
CA SER A 139 38.23 3.16 -4.84
C SER A 139 39.60 3.60 -5.39
N THR A 140 40.68 3.06 -4.83
CA THR A 140 42.07 3.39 -5.21
C THR A 140 42.46 2.93 -6.60
N ALA A 141 41.65 2.06 -7.21
CA ALA A 141 41.81 1.59 -8.56
C ALA A 141 40.46 1.79 -9.25
N GLN A 142 40.34 2.78 -10.14
CA GLN A 142 39.18 3.10 -10.98
C GLN A 142 38.80 1.94 -11.93
N LYS A 143 38.56 0.75 -11.37
CA LYS A 143 38.33 -0.51 -12.09
C LYS A 143 36.84 -0.82 -12.21
N GLY A 144 35.97 0.02 -11.63
CA GLY A 144 34.54 -0.22 -11.50
C GLY A 144 34.19 -1.22 -10.39
N SER A 145 32.92 -1.20 -9.96
CA SER A 145 32.43 -2.13 -8.93
C SER A 145 32.21 -3.55 -9.49
N PRO A 146 32.51 -4.61 -8.72
CA PRO A 146 32.24 -5.97 -9.12
C PRO A 146 30.73 -6.19 -9.31
N VAL A 147 30.34 -6.71 -10.48
CA VAL A 147 28.94 -7.09 -10.76
C VAL A 147 28.62 -8.35 -9.96
N SER A 148 27.76 -8.20 -8.95
CA SER A 148 27.24 -9.32 -8.18
C SER A 148 25.98 -9.85 -8.85
N THR A 149 25.92 -11.16 -9.06
CA THR A 149 24.72 -11.82 -9.56
C THR A 149 23.77 -12.19 -8.41
N ILE A 150 22.51 -12.50 -8.73
CA ILE A 150 21.57 -13.09 -7.76
C ILE A 150 22.19 -14.37 -7.14
N GLY A 151 22.92 -15.17 -7.92
CA GLY A 151 23.62 -16.36 -7.43
C GLY A 151 24.69 -16.06 -6.39
N ASP A 152 25.39 -14.93 -6.51
CA ASP A 152 26.40 -14.49 -5.55
C ASP A 152 25.75 -14.05 -4.23
N LEU A 153 24.62 -13.34 -4.31
CA LEU A 153 23.79 -12.99 -3.14
C LEU A 153 23.30 -14.24 -2.38
N PHE A 154 22.82 -15.27 -3.10
CA PHE A 154 22.42 -16.54 -2.46
C PHE A 154 23.61 -17.33 -1.90
N ARG A 155 24.81 -17.16 -2.46
CA ARG A 155 26.04 -17.81 -1.95
C ARG A 155 26.55 -17.12 -0.70
N GLU A 156 26.53 -15.79 -0.68
CA GLU A 156 26.80 -14.95 0.49
C GLU A 156 25.78 -15.20 1.61
N GLY A 157 24.49 -15.14 1.29
CA GLY A 157 23.40 -15.41 2.24
C GLY A 157 23.51 -16.79 2.91
N ARG A 158 23.99 -17.80 2.19
CA ARG A 158 24.25 -19.14 2.74
C ARG A 158 25.35 -19.16 3.80
N LYS A 159 26.33 -18.24 3.76
CA LYS A 159 27.38 -18.12 4.78
C LYS A 159 26.84 -17.64 6.13
N TYR A 160 25.76 -16.86 6.13
CA TYR A 160 25.09 -16.39 7.34
C TYR A 160 24.19 -17.45 8.00
N ASN A 161 23.93 -18.58 7.32
CA ASN A 161 23.10 -19.69 7.80
C ASN A 161 23.91 -20.94 8.18
N VAL A 162 25.23 -20.81 8.38
CA VAL A 162 26.16 -21.94 8.63
C VAL A 162 26.28 -22.31 10.12
N LYS A 163 25.28 -22.00 10.96
CA LYS A 163 25.14 -22.73 12.23
C LYS A 163 24.12 -23.85 11.99
N PRO A 164 24.55 -25.11 11.80
CA PRO A 164 23.61 -26.21 11.73
C PRO A 164 22.77 -26.23 13.01
N TYR A 165 21.45 -26.30 12.85
CA TYR A 165 20.56 -26.60 13.96
C TYR A 165 20.81 -28.05 14.36
N VAL A 166 21.48 -28.26 15.50
CA VAL A 166 21.60 -29.61 16.09
C VAL A 166 20.28 -29.91 16.77
N TYR A 167 19.53 -30.84 16.17
CA TYR A 167 18.27 -31.35 16.70
C TYR A 167 18.54 -32.68 17.38
N ASP A 168 18.21 -32.78 18.66
CA ASP A 168 18.22 -34.06 19.36
C ASP A 168 16.91 -34.81 19.05
N SER A 169 17.00 -35.84 18.22
CA SER A 169 15.85 -36.66 17.82
C SER A 169 15.24 -37.48 18.96
N ALA A 170 15.89 -37.58 20.11
CA ALA A 170 15.37 -38.31 21.27
C ALA A 170 14.52 -37.43 22.21
N THR A 171 14.83 -36.14 22.31
CA THR A 171 14.18 -35.21 23.27
C THR A 171 13.30 -34.15 22.61
N GLY A 172 13.45 -33.92 21.31
CA GLY A 172 12.66 -32.93 20.58
C GLY A 172 13.01 -31.47 20.88
N GLU A 173 14.07 -31.22 21.65
CA GLU A 173 14.50 -29.88 22.05
C GLU A 173 15.63 -29.35 21.15
N ARG A 174 15.62 -28.03 20.95
CA ARG A 174 16.72 -27.30 20.30
C ARG A 174 17.90 -27.19 21.27
N LEU A 175 19.03 -27.79 20.94
CA LEU A 175 20.26 -27.57 21.68
C LEU A 175 20.75 -26.13 21.45
N LYS A 176 20.95 -25.39 22.54
CA LYS A 176 21.60 -24.06 22.47
C LYS A 176 23.05 -24.27 22.08
N ASN A 177 23.39 -23.86 20.86
CA ASN A 177 24.77 -23.92 20.36
C ASN A 177 25.70 -23.06 21.23
N ALA A 178 26.90 -23.56 21.48
CA ALA A 178 28.07 -22.78 21.89
C ALA A 178 28.47 -21.76 20.78
#